data_AF-A0A7Y3JQZ6-F1
#
_entry.id   AF-A0A7Y3JQZ6-F1
#
_cell.length_a   1.000
_cell.length_b   1.000
_cell.length_c   1.000
_cell.angle_alpha   90.00
_cell.angle_beta   90.00
_cell.angle_gamma   90.00
#
_symmetry.space_group_name_H-M   'P 1'
#
loop_
_entity.id
_entity.type
_entity.pdbx_description
1 polymer ?
#
loop_
_entity_poly.entity_id
_entity_poly.type
_entity_poly.pdbx_seq_one_letter_code
_entity_poly.pdbx_strand_id
1 'polypeptide(L)'
;MNWALLAGSLAGVLGLALVARLLGLGGGELADEREAMRVAEAELPGFVAVSAELAEDRRSAVVTGEDGRTLKVRQHGAQFVAERH
;
A
#
# COMPACT_ATOMS: atom_id res chain seq x y z
N MET A 1 4.39 -8.09 41.12
CA MET A 1 4.23 -7.63 39.71
C MET A 1 3.06 -8.39 39.12
N ASN A 2 1.99 -7.72 38.68
CA ASN A 2 0.79 -8.39 38.16
C ASN A 2 1.02 -8.91 36.74
N TRP A 3 1.76 -10.02 36.64
CA TRP A 3 2.07 -10.73 35.39
C TRP A 3 0.81 -11.15 34.62
N ALA A 4 -0.29 -11.50 35.32
CA ALA A 4 -1.57 -11.84 34.69
C ALA A 4 -2.21 -10.65 33.96
N LEU A 5 -2.08 -9.45 34.52
CA LEU A 5 -2.63 -8.23 33.92
C LEU A 5 -1.80 -7.79 32.70
N LEU A 6 -0.49 -8.01 32.77
CA LEU A 6 0.46 -7.79 31.67
C LEU A 6 0.24 -8.79 30.52
N ALA A 7 0.02 -10.06 30.83
CA ALA A 7 -0.28 -11.09 29.83
C ALA A 7 -1.65 -10.87 29.17
N GLY A 8 -2.67 -10.50 29.95
CA GLY A 8 -4.01 -10.22 29.43
C GLY A 8 -4.04 -8.98 28.53
N SER A 9 -3.37 -7.90 28.92
CA SER A 9 -3.30 -6.69 28.09
C SER A 9 -2.52 -6.93 26.79
N LEU A 10 -1.39 -7.65 26.86
CA LEU A 10 -0.60 -7.99 25.68
C LEU A 10 -1.39 -8.87 24.70
N ALA A 11 -2.10 -9.89 25.21
CA ALA A 11 -2.96 -10.74 24.39
C ALA A 11 -4.09 -9.94 23.71
N GLY A 12 -4.69 -8.98 24.43
CA GLY A 12 -5.71 -8.08 23.87
C GLY A 12 -5.16 -7.22 22.72
N VAL A 13 -3.99 -6.61 22.90
CA VAL A 13 -3.34 -5.77 21.87
C VAL A 13 -2.95 -6.61 20.66
N LEU A 14 -2.38 -7.80 20.86
CA LEU A 14 -2.03 -8.71 19.75
C LEU A 14 -3.29 -9.20 19.01
N GLY A 15 -4.38 -9.46 19.72
CA GLY A 15 -5.67 -9.79 19.11
C GLY A 15 -6.19 -8.67 18.21
N LEU A 16 -6.17 -7.43 18.70
CA LEU A 16 -6.54 -6.25 17.90
C LEU A 16 -5.62 -6.05 16.68
N ALA A 17 -4.31 -6.20 16.86
CA ALA A 17 -3.35 -6.10 15.77
C ALA A 17 -3.59 -7.18 14.70
N LEU A 18 -3.91 -8.41 15.11
CA LEU A 18 -4.24 -9.50 14.19
C LEU A 18 -5.53 -9.18 13.40
N VAL A 19 -6.58 -8.70 14.07
CA VAL A 19 -7.83 -8.30 13.41
C VAL A 19 -7.58 -7.15 12.44
N ALA A 20 -6.83 -6.12 12.83
CA ALA A 20 -6.47 -5.02 11.95
C ALA A 20 -5.69 -5.51 10.71
N ARG A 21 -4.78 -6.46 10.88
CA ARG A 21 -4.04 -7.10 9.79
C ARG A 21 -4.93 -7.95 8.88
N LEU A 22 -5.87 -8.71 9.43
CA LEU A 22 -6.87 -9.47 8.66
C LEU A 22 -7.80 -8.55 7.86
N LEU A 23 -8.10 -7.37 8.38
CA LEU A 23 -8.89 -6.33 7.70
C LEU A 23 -8.05 -5.50 6.70
N GLY A 24 -6.76 -5.81 6.53
CA GLY A 24 -5.88 -5.09 5.62
C GLY A 24 -5.51 -3.67 6.09
N LEU A 25 -5.80 -3.30 7.34
CA LEU A 25 -5.66 -1.94 7.88
C LEU A 25 -4.20 -1.53 8.19
N GLY A 26 -3.22 -2.22 7.61
CA GLY A 26 -1.79 -2.02 7.88
C GLY A 26 -1.04 -1.22 6.81
N GLY A 27 -1.64 -1.04 5.63
CA GLY A 27 -0.95 -0.49 4.46
C GLY A 27 0.15 -1.44 3.94
N GLY A 28 0.16 -1.70 2.64
CA GLY A 28 1.23 -2.48 2.00
C GLY A 28 2.42 -1.59 1.64
N GLU A 29 3.63 -2.15 1.61
CA GLU A 29 4.71 -1.59 0.79
C GLU A 29 4.52 -2.07 -0.65
N LEU A 30 4.85 -1.24 -1.64
CA LEU A 30 4.96 -1.71 -3.02
C LEU A 30 6.13 -2.69 -3.08
N ALA A 31 5.86 -3.95 -3.43
CA ALA A 31 6.89 -4.98 -3.49
C ALA A 31 7.83 -4.77 -4.69
N ASP A 32 7.29 -4.32 -5.82
CA ASP A 32 8.03 -4.10 -7.06
C ASP A 32 7.36 -3.06 -7.99
N GLU A 33 8.08 -2.70 -9.06
CA GLU A 33 7.62 -1.77 -10.11
C GLU A 33 6.34 -2.28 -10.79
N ARG A 34 6.24 -3.61 -10.95
CA ARG A 34 5.10 -4.24 -11.63
C ARG A 34 3.81 -4.12 -10.82
N GLU A 35 3.90 -4.15 -9.50
CA GLU A 35 2.78 -3.92 -8.61
C GLU A 35 2.28 -2.48 -8.73
N ALA A 36 3.19 -1.50 -8.80
CA ALA A 36 2.84 -0.11 -9.05
C ALA A 36 2.08 0.05 -10.37
N MET A 37 2.56 -0.60 -11.43
CA MET A 37 1.94 -0.58 -12.75
C MET A 37 0.52 -1.18 -12.71
N ARG A 38 0.35 -2.36 -12.10
CA ARG A 38 -0.98 -2.99 -11.96
C ARG A 38 -1.97 -2.12 -11.19
N VAL A 39 -1.52 -1.46 -10.12
CA VAL A 39 -2.37 -0.53 -9.35
C VAL A 39 -2.78 0.65 -10.22
N ALA A 40 -1.85 1.23 -10.99
CA ALA A 40 -2.17 2.35 -11.89
C ALA A 40 -3.17 1.96 -12.99
N GLU A 41 -3.03 0.77 -13.58
CA GLU A 41 -3.97 0.25 -14.59
C GLU A 41 -5.33 -0.11 -14.01
N ALA A 42 -5.38 -0.64 -12.79
CA ALA A 42 -6.63 -0.96 -12.10
C ALA A 42 -7.42 0.30 -11.72
N GLU A 43 -6.73 1.37 -11.33
CA GLU A 43 -7.34 2.64 -10.92
C GLU A 43 -7.79 3.48 -12.12
N LEU A 44 -7.10 3.40 -13.26
CA LEU A 44 -7.44 4.16 -14.47
C LEU A 44 -7.68 3.25 -15.68
N PRO A 45 -8.94 2.88 -15.97
CA PRO A 45 -9.29 2.10 -17.16
C PRO A 45 -8.78 2.77 -18.44
N GLY A 46 -7.98 2.04 -19.23
CA GLY A 46 -7.37 2.54 -20.47
C GLY A 46 -6.01 3.21 -20.29
N PHE A 47 -5.45 3.19 -19.07
CA PHE A 47 -4.03 3.45 -18.86
C PHE A 47 -3.23 2.17 -19.15
N VAL A 48 -2.19 2.27 -19.98
CA VAL A 48 -1.23 1.18 -20.24
C VAL A 48 0.10 1.61 -19.66
N ALA A 49 0.55 0.93 -18.61
CA ALA A 49 1.79 1.29 -17.94
C ALA A 49 3.00 0.73 -18.71
N VAL A 50 4.06 1.54 -18.85
CA VAL A 50 5.31 1.16 -19.54
C VAL A 50 6.47 1.03 -18.57
N SER A 51 6.56 1.97 -17.64
CA SER A 51 7.59 1.99 -16.61
C SER A 51 7.02 2.49 -15.30
N ALA A 52 7.64 2.07 -14.20
CA ALA A 52 7.36 2.61 -12.88
C ALA A 52 8.68 2.85 -12.14
N GLU A 53 8.72 3.94 -11.39
CA GLU A 53 9.82 4.27 -10.48
C GLU A 53 9.26 4.29 -9.06
N LEU A 54 9.80 3.44 -8.18
CA LEU A 54 9.42 3.45 -6.77
C LEU A 54 10.18 4.55 -6.03
N ALA A 55 9.50 5.17 -5.08
CA ALA A 55 10.17 5.94 -4.05
C ALA A 55 11.00 5.02 -3.15
N GLU A 56 12.06 5.55 -2.55
CA GLU A 56 12.97 4.83 -1.64
C GLU A 56 12.22 4.22 -0.45
N ASP A 57 11.12 4.85 -0.02
CA ASP A 57 10.27 4.40 1.07
C ASP A 57 9.27 3.30 0.68
N ARG A 58 9.20 2.92 -0.60
CA ARG A 58 8.24 1.96 -1.18
C ARG A 58 6.77 2.23 -0.83
N ARG A 59 6.44 3.48 -0.45
CA ARG A 59 5.07 3.92 -0.14
C ARG A 59 4.48 4.78 -1.26
N SER A 60 5.29 5.10 -2.26
CA SER A 60 4.80 5.73 -3.48
C SER A 60 5.60 5.27 -4.69
N ALA A 61 4.99 5.40 -5.86
CA ALA A 61 5.61 5.14 -7.13
C ALA A 61 5.07 6.12 -8.17
N VAL A 62 5.90 6.45 -9.16
CA VAL A 62 5.47 7.19 -10.35
C VAL A 62 5.44 6.19 -11.50
N VAL A 63 4.28 6.06 -12.14
CA VAL A 63 4.05 5.16 -13.26
C VAL A 63 3.89 5.98 -14.53
N THR A 64 4.68 5.68 -15.55
CA THR A 64 4.60 6.32 -16.87
C THR A 64 3.87 5.39 -17.82
N GLY A 65 2.84 5.91 -18.49
CA GLY A 65 2.07 5.17 -19.48
C GLY A 65 2.53 5.42 -20.91
N GLU A 66 2.05 4.58 -21.85
CA GLU A 66 2.43 4.64 -23.28
C GLU A 66 2.13 5.99 -23.92
N ASP A 67 1.06 6.65 -23.47
CA ASP A 67 0.61 7.95 -23.97
C ASP A 67 1.47 9.13 -23.46
N GLY A 68 2.58 8.87 -22.76
CA GLY A 68 3.41 9.88 -22.10
C GLY A 68 2.77 10.51 -20.85
N ARG A 69 1.65 9.96 -20.38
CA ARG A 69 0.96 10.37 -19.16
C ARG A 69 1.61 9.72 -17.95
N THR A 70 1.83 10.48 -16.88
CA THR A 70 2.33 9.97 -15.60
C THR A 70 1.21 9.91 -14.57
N LEU A 71 1.18 8.81 -13.81
CA LEU A 71 0.32 8.62 -12.66
C LEU A 71 1.20 8.45 -11.42
N LYS A 72 0.83 9.12 -10.34
CA LYS A 72 1.47 8.95 -9.04
C LYS A 72 0.63 7.98 -8.22
N VAL A 73 1.17 6.80 -7.96
CA VAL A 73 0.60 5.83 -7.04
C VAL A 73 1.13 6.17 -5.65
N ARG A 74 0.25 6.45 -4.69
CA ARG A 74 0.63 6.74 -3.30
C ARG A 74 -0.19 5.90 -2.36
N GLN A 75 0.46 5.39 -1.31
CA GLN A 75 -0.23 4.76 -0.19
C GLN A 75 -1.13 5.81 0.51
N HIS A 76 -2.43 5.54 0.52
CA HIS A 76 -3.44 6.29 1.26
C HIS A 76 -4.05 5.38 2.33
N GLY A 77 -3.48 5.41 3.53
CA GLY A 77 -3.88 4.53 4.63
C GLY A 77 -3.56 3.06 4.33
N ALA A 78 -4.60 2.25 4.18
CA ALA A 78 -4.50 0.82 3.91
C ALA A 78 -4.43 0.45 2.42
N GLN A 79 -4.73 1.41 1.53
CA GLN A 79 -4.88 1.19 0.10
C GLN A 79 -3.88 2.06 -0.67
N PHE A 80 -3.66 1.74 -1.94
CA PHE A 80 -2.92 2.58 -2.86
C PHE A 80 -3.91 3.32 -3.75
N VAL A 81 -3.70 4.62 -3.95
CA VAL A 81 -4.51 5.46 -4.83
C VAL A 81 -3.60 5.98 -5.93
N ALA A 82 -4.09 5.92 -7.18
CA ALA A 82 -3.40 6.53 -8.32
C ALA A 82 -3.98 7.92 -8.58
N GLU A 83 -3.15 8.95 -8.47
CA GLU A 83 -3.51 10.33 -8.77
C GLU A 83 -2.76 10.81 -10.02
N ARG A 84 -3.41 11.67 -10.82
CA ARG A 84 -2.78 12.25 -12.01
C ARG A 84 -1.81 13.35 -11.60
N HIS A 85 -0.57 13.28 -12.09
CA HIS A 85 0.44 14.32 -11.88
C HIS A 85 0.55 15.24 -13.11
#